data_AF-A0A1G5B630-F1
#
_entry.id   AF-A0A1G5B630-F1
#
_cell.length_a   1.000
_cell.length_b   1.000
_cell.length_c   1.000
_cell.angle_alpha   90.00
_cell.angle_beta   90.00
_cell.angle_gamma   90.00
#
_symmetry.space_group_name_H-M   'P 1'
#
loop_
_entity.id
_entity.type
_entity.pdbx_description
1 polymer ?
#
loop_
_entity_poly.entity_id
_entity_poly.type
_entity_poly.pdbx_seq_one_letter_code
_entity_poly.pdbx_strand_id
1 'polypeptide(L)'
;MSEMKFDPVTGQPINQPTAQPGVQPGMQQPNMGQPVVNGPKFDPVTGKPIQPAMPQGGMQQPNMQQPGGAPKFNPVTGQPMQPGMPQNGMPQPGMQRGPAANDPKFDPVTGQPIQMQRVPQQGNGGMKFDPKTGQPMQPGMPQNGGNKGGNKTGLILGVVIAAVLVLGIGGFALANGSKKKAAPEIDEPIVEASIEDPVEEEEIAAVEATSEEDAAVEATTEETEEPKEETKVAKSNVEVDPSSLFSFNFDGTDYSLPMPISDLIADGWQYNDDNDAKKQLATSQDEYIYLQVPGDTSRNHVTVYVKNFSNNAMALGDCYVTKVELDDYTMHKLGKTVTVQNGAITLGVSKAEDVKAVLGEADNEYDGSSGSKSLTYYGEHDNYGIDSSVRFYFGDTKLLTSINIENDVEPEDFVQAEVSDETPDYLSAYVEPKELGSDPLSGNVQIDKKVYNLPCPMQKFLDNGWSYNVSDDTLGAGQRCLVPVSIGDDRIYLEAVNPMDYAVHLNNTIVVAVQVNVYSRTKLDFQIPGGINISSTDDDIKKFLESNKIENYEYKKDYKKYTIPLDQKDSLDRCDNYIKFDMDDDGTIDGFEVQNYGWLLED
;
A
#
# COMPACT_ATOMS: atom_id res chain seq x y z
N MET A 1 7.06 29.98 -40.47
CA MET A 1 5.61 29.76 -40.55
C MET A 1 5.17 29.42 -39.14
N SER A 2 4.41 30.30 -38.49
CA SER A 2 3.93 30.11 -37.12
C SER A 2 2.65 29.26 -37.15
N GLU A 3 2.62 28.19 -36.36
CA GLU A 3 1.45 27.32 -36.21
C GLU A 3 0.30 28.08 -35.56
N MET A 4 -0.81 28.24 -36.27
CA MET A 4 -2.07 28.74 -35.71
C MET A 4 -2.69 27.64 -34.86
N LYS A 5 -2.95 27.92 -33.58
CA LYS A 5 -3.70 27.04 -32.69
C LYS A 5 -5.19 27.36 -32.76
N PHE A 6 -5.99 26.30 -32.84
CA PHE A 6 -7.45 26.35 -32.92
C PHE A 6 -8.05 25.92 -31.58
N ASP A 7 -9.20 26.48 -31.26
CA ASP A 7 -10.03 26.06 -30.14
C ASP A 7 -10.53 24.62 -30.39
N PRO A 8 -10.32 23.67 -29.44
CA PRO A 8 -10.62 22.26 -29.67
C PRO A 8 -12.12 21.91 -29.59
N VAL A 9 -12.99 22.83 -29.15
CA VAL A 9 -14.44 22.60 -29.07
C VAL A 9 -15.17 23.23 -30.26
N THR A 10 -14.69 24.38 -30.75
CA THR A 10 -15.38 25.15 -31.80
C THR A 10 -14.62 25.22 -33.13
N GLY A 11 -13.35 24.79 -33.18
CA GLY A 11 -12.55 24.74 -34.41
C GLY A 11 -12.17 26.11 -34.97
N GLN A 12 -12.29 27.20 -34.20
CA GLN A 12 -11.92 28.55 -34.64
C GLN A 12 -10.51 28.95 -34.16
N PRO A 13 -9.76 29.78 -34.94
CA PRO A 13 -8.41 30.18 -34.58
C PRO A 13 -8.39 31.12 -33.38
N ILE A 14 -7.51 30.83 -32.41
CA ILE A 14 -7.36 31.64 -31.19
C ILE A 14 -6.43 32.82 -31.50
N ASN A 15 -6.95 34.05 -31.50
CA ASN A 15 -6.15 35.27 -31.67
C ASN A 15 -5.48 35.66 -30.35
N GLN A 16 -4.14 35.57 -30.28
CA GLN A 16 -3.36 36.13 -29.17
C GLN A 16 -3.23 37.66 -29.27
N PRO A 17 -3.43 38.43 -28.19
CA PRO A 17 -3.07 39.85 -28.16
C PRO A 17 -1.55 40.02 -28.14
N THR A 18 -1.05 40.85 -29.06
CA THR A 18 0.35 41.23 -29.20
C THR A 18 0.77 42.24 -28.14
N ALA A 19 1.93 42.02 -27.52
CA ALA A 19 2.57 42.94 -26.59
C ALA A 19 3.05 44.22 -27.30
N GLN A 20 2.88 45.39 -26.64
CA GLN A 20 3.57 46.62 -27.03
C GLN A 20 4.80 46.89 -26.13
N PRO A 21 5.89 47.46 -26.69
CA PRO A 21 7.17 47.60 -25.98
C PRO A 21 7.50 49.03 -25.50
N GLY A 22 8.18 49.12 -24.35
CA GLY A 22 9.21 50.14 -24.08
C GLY A 22 8.96 51.15 -22.96
N VAL A 23 9.86 51.18 -21.95
CA VAL A 23 10.79 52.27 -21.57
C VAL A 23 11.32 52.05 -20.13
N GLN A 24 12.65 52.07 -19.96
CA GLN A 24 13.40 52.04 -18.67
C GLN A 24 13.71 53.48 -18.16
N PRO A 25 14.57 53.72 -17.13
CA PRO A 25 14.30 53.63 -15.69
C PRO A 25 14.67 54.94 -14.91
N GLY A 26 14.14 55.07 -13.69
CA GLY A 26 14.80 55.85 -12.62
C GLY A 26 14.10 57.12 -12.13
N MET A 27 13.89 57.22 -10.82
CA MET A 27 14.38 58.29 -9.92
C MET A 27 13.78 58.14 -8.51
N GLN A 28 14.44 58.78 -7.56
CA GLN A 28 14.44 58.57 -6.11
C GLN A 28 13.19 59.07 -5.36
N GLN A 29 12.96 58.48 -4.18
CA GLN A 29 12.10 58.87 -3.04
C GLN A 29 12.16 60.38 -2.66
N PRO A 30 11.14 60.99 -1.98
CA PRO A 30 10.85 60.70 -0.55
C PRO A 30 9.41 60.92 0.01
N ASN A 31 9.14 60.17 1.08
CA ASN A 31 8.40 60.47 2.33
C ASN A 31 7.39 61.64 2.37
N MET A 32 6.13 61.38 2.75
CA MET A 32 5.30 62.26 3.60
C MET A 32 4.14 61.47 4.25
N GLY A 33 3.92 61.70 5.54
CA GLY A 33 2.89 61.06 6.34
C GLY A 33 1.57 61.83 6.47
N GLN A 34 0.55 61.05 6.90
CA GLN A 34 -0.71 61.42 7.58
C GLN A 34 -1.79 62.16 6.74
N PRO A 35 -3.12 62.00 7.03
CA PRO A 35 -3.71 61.72 8.34
C PRO A 35 -4.81 60.63 8.43
N VAL A 36 -5.04 60.20 9.67
CA VAL A 36 -6.19 59.42 10.13
C VAL A 36 -7.44 60.30 10.08
N VAL A 37 -8.46 59.89 9.33
CA VAL A 37 -9.80 60.49 9.36
C VAL A 37 -10.77 59.43 9.89
N ASN A 38 -11.22 59.60 11.13
CA ASN A 38 -12.31 58.84 11.73
C ASN A 38 -13.65 59.33 11.15
N GLY A 39 -14.21 58.58 10.20
CA GLY A 39 -15.61 58.66 9.80
C GLY A 39 -16.45 57.55 10.47
N PRO A 40 -17.77 57.72 10.64
CA PRO A 40 -18.63 56.69 11.22
C PRO A 40 -18.61 55.42 10.34
N LYS A 41 -18.33 54.26 10.96
CA LYS A 41 -18.36 52.96 10.28
C LYS A 41 -19.80 52.48 10.13
N PHE A 42 -20.18 52.16 8.91
CA PHE A 42 -21.42 51.49 8.56
C PHE A 42 -21.17 50.01 8.37
N ASP A 43 -22.16 49.18 8.68
CA ASP A 43 -22.17 47.77 8.31
C ASP A 43 -22.20 47.65 6.76
N PRO A 44 -21.21 46.99 6.11
CA PRO A 44 -21.10 46.93 4.66
C PRO A 44 -22.15 46.02 3.98
N VAL A 45 -22.92 45.23 4.72
CA VAL A 45 -24.01 44.39 4.18
C VAL A 45 -25.37 45.05 4.38
N THR A 46 -25.56 45.84 5.43
CA THR A 46 -26.90 46.41 5.76
C THR A 46 -27.00 47.93 5.74
N GLY A 47 -25.89 48.66 5.59
CA GLY A 47 -25.87 50.12 5.44
C GLY A 47 -26.29 50.92 6.69
N LYS A 48 -26.31 50.29 7.88
CA LYS A 48 -26.71 50.95 9.14
C LYS A 48 -25.49 51.41 9.97
N PRO A 49 -25.61 52.49 10.77
CA PRO A 49 -24.50 52.97 11.61
C PRO A 49 -24.22 52.00 12.77
N ILE A 50 -22.94 51.70 13.02
CA ILE A 50 -22.52 50.87 14.16
C ILE A 50 -22.37 51.77 15.40
N GLN A 51 -23.18 51.56 16.43
CA GLN A 51 -23.02 52.26 17.73
C GLN A 51 -21.99 51.54 18.63
N PRO A 52 -21.10 52.28 19.32
CA PRO A 52 -20.16 51.67 20.27
C PRO A 52 -20.83 51.40 21.63
N ALA A 53 -20.73 50.16 22.13
CA ALA A 53 -21.18 49.78 23.47
C ALA A 53 -20.09 50.05 24.52
N MET A 54 -20.47 50.69 25.63
CA MET A 54 -19.66 50.92 26.84
C MET A 54 -19.63 49.68 27.76
N PRO A 55 -18.66 49.58 28.71
CA PRO A 55 -18.44 48.40 29.54
C PRO A 55 -19.10 48.50 30.93
N GLN A 56 -19.79 47.44 31.36
CA GLN A 56 -20.11 47.12 32.76
C GLN A 56 -20.13 45.59 32.87
N GLY A 57 -19.45 44.93 33.81
CA GLY A 57 -19.56 45.12 35.26
C GLY A 57 -20.48 44.01 35.78
N GLY A 58 -19.91 43.00 36.45
CA GLY A 58 -20.52 41.67 36.60
C GLY A 58 -21.69 41.54 37.56
N MET A 59 -22.28 40.34 37.60
CA MET A 59 -22.93 39.74 38.76
C MET A 59 -23.19 38.23 38.56
N GLN A 60 -22.93 37.54 39.67
CA GLN A 60 -23.14 36.16 40.12
C GLN A 60 -24.16 35.22 39.41
N GLN A 61 -23.75 33.95 39.32
CA GLN A 61 -24.58 32.76 39.06
C GLN A 61 -25.55 32.43 40.20
N PRO A 62 -26.67 31.78 39.88
CA PRO A 62 -27.30 30.80 40.78
C PRO A 62 -27.13 29.35 40.29
N ASN A 63 -26.79 28.54 41.27
CA ASN A 63 -26.61 27.10 41.33
C ASN A 63 -27.81 26.30 40.76
N MET A 64 -27.57 25.36 39.84
CA MET A 64 -28.46 24.22 39.59
C MET A 64 -27.66 22.91 39.64
N GLN A 65 -28.09 22.04 40.54
CA GLN A 65 -27.56 20.71 40.83
C GLN A 65 -27.79 19.74 39.67
N GLN A 66 -26.74 19.06 39.22
CA GLN A 66 -26.85 17.83 38.42
C GLN A 66 -26.89 16.59 39.34
N PRO A 67 -27.75 15.59 39.05
CA PRO A 67 -27.71 14.28 39.71
C PRO A 67 -26.88 13.25 38.90
N GLY A 68 -26.07 12.46 39.62
CA GLY A 68 -25.70 11.09 39.22
C GLY A 68 -24.35 10.91 38.52
N GLY A 69 -23.27 10.75 39.29
CA GLY A 69 -21.96 10.33 38.77
C GLY A 69 -21.90 8.84 38.44
N ALA A 70 -21.28 8.51 37.30
CA ALA A 70 -20.98 7.14 36.87
C ALA A 70 -19.97 6.45 37.82
N PRO A 71 -20.04 5.11 38.00
CA PRO A 71 -19.10 4.39 38.86
C PRO A 71 -17.68 4.38 38.26
N LYS A 72 -16.68 4.69 39.09
CA LYS A 72 -15.26 4.64 38.72
C LYS A 72 -14.70 3.22 38.87
N PHE A 73 -13.97 2.75 37.86
CA PHE A 73 -13.33 1.44 37.81
C PHE A 73 -11.82 1.55 38.05
N ASN A 74 -11.21 0.50 38.58
CA ASN A 74 -9.77 0.39 38.71
C ASN A 74 -9.11 0.15 37.34
N PRO A 75 -8.21 1.04 36.86
CA PRO A 75 -7.62 0.94 35.52
C PRO A 75 -6.68 -0.25 35.33
N VAL A 76 -6.29 -0.96 36.39
CA VAL A 76 -5.42 -2.15 36.30
C VAL A 76 -6.22 -3.46 36.33
N THR A 77 -7.44 -3.46 36.88
CA THR A 77 -8.20 -4.70 37.11
C THR A 77 -9.64 -4.68 36.61
N GLY A 78 -10.15 -3.55 36.11
CA GLY A 78 -11.50 -3.45 35.56
C GLY A 78 -12.63 -3.61 36.58
N GLN A 79 -12.35 -3.59 37.89
CA GLN A 79 -13.36 -3.77 38.93
C GLN A 79 -13.88 -2.43 39.49
N PRO A 80 -15.18 -2.34 39.85
CA PRO A 80 -15.80 -1.12 40.37
C PRO A 80 -15.29 -0.79 41.78
N MET A 81 -14.88 0.47 42.01
CA MET A 81 -14.39 0.92 43.31
C MET A 81 -15.54 1.26 44.26
N GLN A 82 -15.56 0.69 45.46
CA GLN A 82 -16.50 1.10 46.52
C GLN A 82 -15.98 2.31 47.31
N PRO A 83 -16.84 3.27 47.72
CA PRO A 83 -16.41 4.46 48.46
C PRO A 83 -16.17 4.13 49.94
N GLY A 84 -14.95 4.38 50.45
CA GLY A 84 -14.74 4.66 51.88
C GLY A 84 -13.70 3.86 52.68
N MET A 85 -12.46 3.70 52.21
CA MET A 85 -11.34 3.35 53.12
C MET A 85 -10.06 4.19 52.86
N PRO A 86 -9.25 4.49 53.90
CA PRO A 86 -8.19 5.51 53.84
C PRO A 86 -6.90 4.99 53.18
N GLN A 87 -6.18 5.89 52.50
CA GLN A 87 -4.80 5.71 52.05
C GLN A 87 -3.89 5.32 53.21
N ASN A 88 -3.20 4.19 53.10
CA ASN A 88 -1.98 3.93 53.87
C ASN A 88 -1.09 2.87 53.20
N GLY A 89 0.17 3.26 52.95
CA GLY A 89 1.32 2.34 52.93
C GLY A 89 1.72 1.74 51.59
N MET A 90 2.78 2.29 50.99
CA MET A 90 3.66 1.57 50.07
C MET A 90 4.24 0.31 50.75
N PRO A 91 4.54 -0.76 50.00
CA PRO A 91 5.60 -1.69 50.38
C PRO A 91 6.81 -1.60 49.44
N GLN A 92 7.98 -1.55 50.07
CA GLN A 92 9.31 -1.68 49.47
C GLN A 92 9.57 -3.06 48.83
N PRO A 93 10.61 -3.17 47.97
CA PRO A 93 10.88 -4.37 47.18
C PRO A 93 11.59 -5.45 48.00
N GLY A 94 11.12 -6.70 47.87
CA GLY A 94 11.86 -7.89 48.32
C GLY A 94 11.07 -8.85 49.20
N MET A 95 10.05 -9.52 48.65
CA MET A 95 9.62 -10.86 49.11
C MET A 95 9.02 -11.65 47.94
N GLN A 96 9.57 -12.84 47.71
CA GLN A 96 9.07 -13.85 46.76
C GLN A 96 7.66 -14.30 47.15
N ARG A 97 6.70 -14.19 46.21
CA ARG A 97 5.44 -14.93 46.24
C ARG A 97 5.57 -16.16 45.34
N GLY A 98 5.22 -17.34 45.89
CA GLY A 98 5.18 -18.61 45.16
C GLY A 98 4.05 -18.67 44.12
N PRO A 99 4.06 -19.70 43.25
CA PRO A 99 3.25 -19.71 42.03
C PRO A 99 1.76 -19.92 42.33
N ALA A 100 0.95 -18.98 41.87
CA ALA A 100 -0.50 -19.09 41.80
C ALA A 100 -0.91 -20.02 40.64
N ALA A 101 -2.08 -20.64 40.79
CA ALA A 101 -2.60 -21.74 39.99
C ALA A 101 -2.84 -21.39 38.50
N ASN A 102 -2.70 -22.41 37.67
CA ASN A 102 -2.88 -22.39 36.22
C ASN A 102 -4.33 -22.07 35.82
N ASP A 103 -4.53 -20.94 35.13
CA ASP A 103 -5.67 -20.79 34.23
C ASP A 103 -5.35 -21.48 32.89
N PRO A 104 -6.28 -22.29 32.32
CA PRO A 104 -6.06 -22.91 31.02
C PRO A 104 -6.07 -21.86 29.91
N LYS A 105 -4.97 -21.78 29.15
CA LYS A 105 -4.89 -20.98 27.93
C LYS A 105 -5.51 -21.75 26.76
N PHE A 106 -6.27 -21.04 25.94
CA PHE A 106 -6.89 -21.54 24.71
C PHE A 106 -6.11 -21.02 23.51
N ASP A 107 -6.07 -21.81 22.45
CA ASP A 107 -5.55 -21.39 21.15
C ASP A 107 -6.51 -20.37 20.51
N PRO A 108 -6.05 -19.17 20.11
CA PRO A 108 -6.93 -18.08 19.63
C PRO A 108 -7.48 -18.29 18.21
N VAL A 109 -6.97 -19.26 17.44
CA VAL A 109 -7.45 -19.56 16.08
C VAL A 109 -8.44 -20.73 16.09
N THR A 110 -8.27 -21.68 17.01
CA THR A 110 -9.06 -22.93 17.01
C THR A 110 -9.97 -23.11 18.21
N GLY A 111 -9.86 -22.27 19.25
CA GLY A 111 -10.68 -22.32 20.46
C GLY A 111 -10.48 -23.59 21.31
N GLN A 112 -9.44 -24.39 21.03
CA GLN A 112 -9.16 -25.62 21.77
C GLN A 112 -8.23 -25.38 22.98
N PRO A 113 -8.40 -26.14 24.08
CA PRO A 113 -7.54 -26.02 25.25
C PRO A 113 -6.12 -26.55 24.96
N ILE A 114 -5.11 -25.73 25.26
CA ILE A 114 -3.71 -26.11 25.08
C ILE A 114 -3.32 -27.11 26.17
N GLN A 115 -3.14 -28.38 25.81
CA GLN A 115 -2.61 -29.38 26.74
C GLN A 115 -1.11 -29.14 26.99
N MET A 116 -0.77 -28.63 28.17
CA MET A 116 0.63 -28.52 28.61
C MET A 116 1.22 -29.91 28.90
N GLN A 117 2.00 -30.43 27.95
CA GLN A 117 2.86 -31.59 28.19
C GLN A 117 4.10 -31.12 28.98
N ARG A 118 4.23 -31.59 30.24
CA ARG A 118 5.39 -31.27 31.09
C ARG A 118 6.67 -31.88 30.52
N VAL A 119 7.62 -31.04 30.13
CA VAL A 119 9.02 -31.43 29.88
C VAL A 119 9.87 -30.96 31.07
N PRO A 120 10.80 -31.77 31.63
CA PRO A 120 11.62 -31.35 32.76
C PRO A 120 12.64 -30.27 32.37
N GLN A 121 12.76 -29.28 33.24
CA GLN A 121 13.62 -28.11 33.17
C GLN A 121 15.12 -28.49 33.21
N GLN A 122 15.92 -28.05 32.24
CA GLN A 122 17.38 -28.10 32.31
C GLN A 122 18.03 -26.82 31.72
N GLY A 123 18.67 -26.05 32.60
CA GLY A 123 19.91 -25.29 32.35
C GLY A 123 19.93 -24.16 31.30
N ASN A 124 20.01 -22.92 31.80
CA ASN A 124 20.34 -21.69 31.08
C ASN A 124 21.69 -21.77 30.32
N GLY A 125 21.70 -21.48 29.00
CA GLY A 125 22.92 -21.36 28.18
C GLY A 125 22.62 -21.05 26.71
N GLY A 126 22.64 -19.77 26.33
CA GLY A 126 22.37 -19.31 24.95
C GLY A 126 23.42 -19.78 23.92
N MET A 127 22.97 -20.07 22.70
CA MET A 127 23.82 -20.43 21.56
C MET A 127 24.70 -19.24 21.14
N LYS A 128 26.00 -19.49 20.95
CA LYS A 128 26.95 -18.49 20.41
C LYS A 128 27.20 -18.77 18.93
N PHE A 129 27.27 -17.71 18.14
CA PHE A 129 27.47 -17.73 16.69
C PHE A 129 28.86 -17.22 16.33
N ASP A 130 29.43 -17.74 15.24
CA ASP A 130 30.71 -17.26 14.69
C ASP A 130 30.53 -15.87 14.03
N PRO A 131 31.30 -14.82 14.41
CA PRO A 131 31.09 -13.44 13.92
C PRO A 131 31.43 -13.19 12.45
N LYS A 132 32.04 -14.15 11.73
CA LYS A 132 32.38 -13.99 10.30
C LYS A 132 31.46 -14.77 9.37
N THR A 133 30.77 -15.78 9.89
CA THR A 133 29.99 -16.71 9.06
C THR A 133 28.54 -16.86 9.52
N GLY A 134 28.18 -16.35 10.70
CA GLY A 134 26.80 -16.39 11.19
C GLY A 134 26.29 -17.79 11.53
N GLN A 135 27.16 -18.79 11.61
CA GLN A 135 26.78 -20.17 11.93
C GLN A 135 26.82 -20.45 13.45
N PRO A 136 25.88 -21.25 13.98
CA PRO A 136 25.83 -21.61 15.40
C PRO A 136 26.96 -22.57 15.79
N MET A 137 27.66 -22.28 16.87
CA MET A 137 28.72 -23.14 17.41
C MET A 137 28.11 -24.25 18.29
N GLN A 138 28.31 -25.52 17.93
CA GLN A 138 27.83 -26.66 18.72
C GLN A 138 28.65 -26.84 20.02
N PRO A 139 28.01 -27.10 21.18
CA PRO A 139 28.72 -27.41 22.42
C PRO A 139 29.15 -28.88 22.46
N GLY A 140 30.46 -29.14 22.55
CA GLY A 140 30.99 -30.41 23.05
C GLY A 140 32.00 -31.13 22.16
N MET A 141 33.26 -30.67 22.16
CA MET A 141 34.45 -31.55 22.07
C MET A 141 35.60 -30.92 22.88
N PRO A 142 36.42 -31.74 23.57
CA PRO A 142 37.39 -31.24 24.54
C PRO A 142 38.57 -30.50 23.88
N GLN A 143 38.92 -29.34 24.46
CA GLN A 143 40.20 -28.68 24.22
C GLN A 143 41.35 -29.60 24.67
N ASN A 144 42.25 -29.92 23.75
CA ASN A 144 43.59 -30.34 24.10
C ASN A 144 44.60 -29.46 23.33
N GLY A 145 45.48 -28.80 24.08
CA GLY A 145 46.45 -27.85 23.56
C GLY A 145 47.64 -28.52 22.88
N GLY A 146 48.35 -27.76 22.05
CA GLY A 146 49.68 -28.16 21.57
C GLY A 146 50.09 -27.59 20.21
N ASN A 147 50.63 -26.38 20.22
CA ASN A 147 51.84 -25.89 19.52
C ASN A 147 52.24 -26.37 18.09
N LYS A 148 52.70 -25.37 17.30
CA LYS A 148 53.61 -25.41 16.12
C LYS A 148 53.07 -25.82 14.74
N GLY A 149 52.90 -24.81 13.88
CA GLY A 149 53.65 -24.57 12.64
C GLY A 149 53.72 -25.65 11.54
N GLY A 150 53.50 -25.21 10.29
CA GLY A 150 54.08 -25.87 9.11
C GLY A 150 53.13 -26.00 7.92
N ASN A 151 53.55 -25.40 6.80
CA ASN A 151 53.03 -25.66 5.45
C ASN A 151 52.99 -27.16 5.11
N LYS A 152 51.98 -27.56 4.32
CA LYS A 152 52.08 -28.32 3.04
C LYS A 152 50.93 -29.31 2.85
N THR A 153 50.18 -29.06 1.77
CA THR A 153 49.81 -30.00 0.68
C THR A 153 49.92 -31.51 0.89
N GLY A 154 48.84 -32.19 0.51
CA GLY A 154 48.82 -33.50 -0.14
C GLY A 154 47.69 -34.39 0.40
N LEU A 155 46.96 -35.20 -0.37
CA LEU A 155 46.91 -35.58 -1.79
C LEU A 155 45.93 -36.77 -1.82
N ILE A 156 45.01 -36.92 -2.80
CA ILE A 156 44.58 -38.16 -3.54
C ILE A 156 43.44 -37.73 -4.49
N LEU A 157 43.26 -38.13 -5.75
CA LEU A 157 44.06 -38.55 -6.92
C LEU A 157 43.04 -38.99 -8.01
N GLY A 158 43.26 -38.58 -9.27
CA GLY A 158 42.87 -39.30 -10.49
C GLY A 158 41.81 -38.62 -11.38
N VAL A 159 41.96 -38.42 -12.70
CA VAL A 159 42.92 -38.88 -13.73
C VAL A 159 42.84 -37.92 -14.94
N VAL A 160 44.02 -37.44 -15.41
CA VAL A 160 44.56 -37.22 -16.78
C VAL A 160 43.64 -36.72 -17.91
N ILE A 161 44.00 -35.60 -18.57
CA ILE A 161 44.59 -35.48 -19.93
C ILE A 161 44.84 -34.00 -20.29
N ALA A 162 46.08 -33.69 -20.69
CA ALA A 162 46.51 -32.53 -21.47
C ALA A 162 47.73 -33.03 -22.28
N ALA A 163 48.06 -32.64 -23.51
CA ALA A 163 47.57 -31.63 -24.44
C ALA A 163 48.08 -32.01 -25.86
N VAL A 164 47.60 -31.34 -26.91
CA VAL A 164 48.43 -30.47 -27.79
C VAL A 164 47.55 -29.84 -28.89
N LEU A 165 47.83 -28.55 -29.10
CA LEU A 165 47.27 -27.53 -29.99
C LEU A 165 47.60 -27.75 -31.49
N VAL A 166 46.87 -27.06 -32.39
CA VAL A 166 47.34 -25.88 -33.18
C VAL A 166 46.41 -25.54 -34.37
N LEU A 167 45.87 -24.30 -34.33
CA LEU A 167 45.65 -23.27 -35.37
C LEU A 167 45.17 -23.61 -36.81
N GLY A 168 44.13 -22.88 -37.25
CA GLY A 168 44.36 -21.85 -38.29
C GLY A 168 43.40 -21.74 -39.51
N ILE A 169 42.67 -20.62 -39.55
CA ILE A 169 42.41 -19.72 -40.72
C ILE A 169 41.29 -20.08 -41.74
N GLY A 170 40.22 -19.27 -41.70
CA GLY A 170 39.81 -18.39 -42.82
C GLY A 170 38.64 -18.79 -43.72
N GLY A 171 37.73 -17.84 -44.00
CA GLY A 171 36.97 -17.82 -45.27
C GLY A 171 35.57 -17.22 -45.26
N PHE A 172 35.48 -15.89 -45.30
CA PHE A 172 34.33 -15.13 -45.81
C PHE A 172 34.54 -14.95 -47.33
N ALA A 173 33.65 -15.42 -48.22
CA ALA A 173 33.58 -14.96 -49.62
C ALA A 173 32.33 -15.45 -50.38
N LEU A 174 31.83 -14.53 -51.22
CA LEU A 174 30.66 -14.55 -52.09
C LEU A 174 30.73 -15.51 -53.31
N ALA A 175 29.56 -15.76 -53.90
CA ALA A 175 29.22 -15.58 -55.33
C ALA A 175 28.67 -16.81 -56.10
N ASN A 176 27.47 -16.59 -56.64
CA ASN A 176 26.94 -16.91 -57.99
C ASN A 176 27.26 -18.25 -58.68
N GLY A 177 26.22 -18.88 -59.23
CA GLY A 177 26.35 -19.56 -60.52
C GLY A 177 25.39 -20.73 -60.80
N SER A 178 24.17 -20.39 -61.23
CA SER A 178 23.36 -21.06 -62.24
C SER A 178 23.77 -22.45 -62.77
N LYS A 179 22.83 -23.41 -62.81
CA LYS A 179 22.48 -24.16 -64.03
C LYS A 179 21.19 -24.99 -63.90
N LYS A 180 20.36 -24.84 -64.93
CA LYS A 180 19.08 -25.48 -65.26
C LYS A 180 19.16 -27.00 -65.52
N LYS A 181 18.02 -27.67 -65.31
CA LYS A 181 17.29 -28.69 -66.15
C LYS A 181 16.57 -29.67 -65.20
N ALA A 182 15.34 -30.16 -65.42
CA ALA A 182 14.33 -30.05 -66.46
C ALA A 182 13.00 -30.60 -65.87
N ALA A 183 11.85 -30.19 -66.41
CA ALA A 183 10.51 -30.77 -66.15
C ALA A 183 10.35 -32.16 -66.83
N PRO A 184 9.27 -32.91 -66.51
CA PRO A 184 8.05 -32.80 -67.33
C PRO A 184 6.70 -32.83 -66.55
N GLU A 185 5.77 -31.96 -66.96
CA GLU A 185 4.39 -32.20 -67.49
C GLU A 185 3.83 -33.66 -67.44
N ILE A 186 2.54 -34.02 -67.23
CA ILE A 186 1.16 -33.45 -67.39
C ILE A 186 0.24 -34.33 -66.44
N ASP A 187 -0.92 -33.95 -65.88
CA ASP A 187 -2.28 -33.88 -66.49
C ASP A 187 -3.31 -33.46 -65.42
N GLU A 188 -4.22 -32.54 -65.78
CA GLU A 188 -5.49 -32.24 -65.10
C GLU A 188 -6.57 -33.28 -65.51
N PRO A 189 -7.78 -33.29 -64.90
CA PRO A 189 -8.82 -32.38 -65.40
C PRO A 189 -9.75 -31.77 -64.33
N ILE A 190 -10.26 -30.60 -64.71
CA ILE A 190 -11.40 -29.84 -64.20
C ILE A 190 -12.71 -30.62 -64.32
N VAL A 191 -13.64 -30.45 -63.36
CA VAL A 191 -15.08 -30.51 -63.62
C VAL A 191 -15.80 -29.39 -62.87
N GLU A 192 -16.40 -28.47 -63.63
CA GLU A 192 -17.41 -27.49 -63.21
C GLU A 192 -18.76 -28.17 -62.97
N ALA A 193 -19.55 -27.62 -62.03
CA ALA A 193 -21.00 -27.50 -62.19
C ALA A 193 -21.56 -26.40 -61.27
N SER A 194 -22.00 -25.32 -61.90
CA SER A 194 -22.92 -24.28 -61.45
C SER A 194 -24.32 -24.87 -61.14
N ILE A 195 -25.10 -24.23 -60.25
CA ILE A 195 -26.46 -23.68 -60.53
C ILE A 195 -27.17 -23.22 -59.21
N GLU A 196 -27.59 -21.94 -59.26
CA GLU A 196 -28.78 -21.25 -58.70
C GLU A 196 -29.01 -20.98 -57.20
N ASP A 197 -29.06 -19.67 -56.90
CA ASP A 197 -29.88 -19.02 -55.87
C ASP A 197 -31.39 -19.31 -56.05
N PRO A 198 -32.23 -19.04 -55.03
CA PRO A 198 -32.94 -17.76 -55.12
C PRO A 198 -33.03 -16.96 -53.80
N VAL A 199 -33.11 -15.65 -54.04
CA VAL A 199 -33.45 -14.52 -53.19
C VAL A 199 -34.87 -14.63 -52.61
N GLU A 200 -35.07 -14.17 -51.38
CA GLU A 200 -36.31 -13.49 -50.97
C GLU A 200 -35.97 -12.29 -50.06
N GLU A 201 -36.16 -11.09 -50.62
CA GLU A 201 -36.36 -9.82 -49.94
C GLU A 201 -37.83 -9.72 -49.51
N GLU A 202 -38.13 -9.06 -48.39
CA GLU A 202 -39.37 -8.27 -48.30
C GLU A 202 -39.24 -7.07 -47.36
N GLU A 203 -40.01 -6.03 -47.72
CA GLU A 203 -39.84 -4.60 -47.50
C GLU A 203 -40.20 -4.01 -46.11
N ILE A 204 -39.47 -2.94 -45.81
CA ILE A 204 -39.83 -1.63 -45.23
C ILE A 204 -41.33 -1.31 -45.04
N ALA A 205 -41.65 -0.71 -43.88
CA ALA A 205 -42.74 0.27 -43.78
C ALA A 205 -42.37 1.41 -42.81
N ALA A 206 -42.23 2.61 -43.38
CA ALA A 206 -42.19 3.88 -42.68
C ALA A 206 -43.61 4.39 -42.39
N VAL A 207 -43.79 5.12 -41.29
CA VAL A 207 -44.95 6.01 -41.09
C VAL A 207 -44.45 7.30 -40.41
N GLU A 208 -44.62 8.43 -41.10
CA GLU A 208 -44.37 9.78 -40.59
C GLU A 208 -45.65 10.42 -40.02
N ALA A 209 -45.43 11.21 -38.97
CA ALA A 209 -46.01 12.52 -38.63
C ALA A 209 -47.51 12.69 -38.28
N THR A 210 -47.76 13.25 -37.08
CA THR A 210 -48.40 14.57 -36.92
C THR A 210 -48.18 15.20 -35.51
N SER A 211 -47.69 16.46 -35.49
CA SER A 211 -48.01 17.66 -34.64
C SER A 211 -48.62 17.47 -33.24
N GLU A 212 -48.42 18.27 -32.19
CA GLU A 212 -47.85 19.59 -31.86
C GLU A 212 -47.96 19.66 -30.31
N GLU A 213 -47.02 20.26 -29.56
CA GLU A 213 -47.28 21.40 -28.65
C GLU A 213 -46.01 21.88 -27.95
N ASP A 214 -45.95 23.20 -27.85
CA ASP A 214 -44.87 24.11 -27.48
C ASP A 214 -44.84 24.32 -25.96
N ALA A 215 -43.65 24.37 -25.37
CA ALA A 215 -43.43 24.97 -24.06
C ALA A 215 -42.00 25.49 -23.94
N ALA A 216 -41.82 26.73 -24.39
CA ALA A 216 -40.69 27.59 -24.11
C ALA A 216 -40.36 27.66 -22.61
N VAL A 217 -39.07 27.55 -22.28
CA VAL A 217 -38.52 28.11 -21.03
C VAL A 217 -37.30 28.95 -21.39
N GLU A 218 -37.37 30.22 -21.03
CA GLU A 218 -36.40 31.26 -21.27
C GLU A 218 -35.03 30.92 -20.65
N ALA A 219 -33.98 31.01 -21.45
CA ALA A 219 -32.61 31.01 -20.97
C ALA A 219 -32.27 32.42 -20.46
N THR A 220 -32.37 32.61 -19.14
CA THR A 220 -31.78 33.74 -18.45
C THR A 220 -30.30 33.46 -18.27
N THR A 221 -29.47 34.28 -18.94
CA THR A 221 -28.04 34.40 -18.66
C THR A 221 -27.82 35.00 -17.28
N GLU A 222 -27.25 34.23 -16.36
CA GLU A 222 -26.55 34.76 -15.19
C GLU A 222 -25.05 34.46 -15.36
N GLU A 223 -24.27 35.53 -15.45
CA GLU A 223 -22.84 35.51 -15.15
C GLU A 223 -22.67 35.09 -13.68
N THR A 224 -22.08 33.93 -13.46
CA THR A 224 -21.57 33.57 -12.14
C THR A 224 -20.09 33.93 -12.10
N GLU A 225 -19.78 35.08 -11.50
CA GLU A 225 -18.48 35.34 -10.90
C GLU A 225 -18.20 34.20 -9.90
N GLU A 226 -17.15 33.41 -10.15
CA GLU A 226 -16.62 32.48 -9.15
C GLU A 226 -16.14 33.27 -7.93
N PRO A 227 -16.73 33.10 -6.74
CA PRO A 227 -16.07 33.48 -5.52
C PRO A 227 -15.00 32.41 -5.27
N LYS A 228 -13.73 32.81 -5.23
CA LYS A 228 -12.75 32.08 -4.41
C LYS A 228 -13.19 32.21 -2.95
N GLU A 229 -14.11 31.35 -2.51
CA GLU A 229 -14.20 31.01 -1.10
C GLU A 229 -12.94 30.23 -0.76
N GLU A 230 -12.03 30.86 -0.03
CA GLU A 230 -11.13 30.13 0.84
C GLU A 230 -12.02 29.42 1.88
N THR A 231 -12.46 28.20 1.55
CA THR A 231 -13.09 27.32 2.52
C THR A 231 -12.07 27.08 3.62
N LYS A 232 -12.18 27.81 4.72
CA LYS A 232 -11.39 27.53 5.92
C LYS A 232 -11.77 26.13 6.37
N VAL A 233 -10.86 25.20 6.14
CA VAL A 233 -10.91 23.85 6.68
C VAL A 233 -11.03 23.98 8.19
N ALA A 234 -12.11 23.44 8.76
CA ALA A 234 -12.34 23.50 10.19
C ALA A 234 -11.43 22.46 10.86
N LYS A 235 -10.57 22.92 11.76
CA LYS A 235 -9.67 22.07 12.54
C LYS A 235 -10.48 21.15 13.46
N SER A 236 -10.03 19.91 13.61
CA SER A 236 -10.55 19.00 14.63
C SER A 236 -10.32 19.58 16.04
N ASN A 237 -11.26 19.37 16.96
CA ASN A 237 -11.18 19.91 18.32
C ASN A 237 -10.53 18.92 19.31
N VAL A 238 -9.63 18.05 18.82
CA VAL A 238 -8.98 17.04 19.67
C VAL A 238 -7.98 17.72 20.60
N GLU A 239 -8.12 17.49 21.91
CA GLU A 239 -7.17 17.98 22.91
C GLU A 239 -5.88 17.15 22.82
N VAL A 240 -4.77 17.81 22.46
CA VAL A 240 -3.46 17.17 22.36
C VAL A 240 -2.83 17.05 23.75
N ASP A 241 -2.42 15.84 24.14
CA ASP A 241 -1.52 15.65 25.27
C ASP A 241 -0.06 15.89 24.82
N PRO A 242 0.58 17.01 25.23
CA PRO A 242 1.94 17.33 24.80
C PRO A 242 3.00 16.38 25.41
N SER A 243 2.63 15.55 26.38
CA SER A 243 3.51 14.55 26.99
C SER A 243 3.44 13.18 26.31
N SER A 244 2.48 12.96 25.41
CA SER A 244 2.41 11.75 24.59
C SER A 244 3.70 11.56 23.79
N LEU A 245 4.10 10.30 23.61
CA LEU A 245 5.26 9.94 22.80
C LEU A 245 5.11 10.47 21.36
N PHE A 246 3.89 10.45 20.82
CA PHE A 246 3.58 10.81 19.44
C PHE A 246 3.20 12.29 19.25
N SER A 247 3.38 13.11 20.29
CA SER A 247 3.11 14.55 20.23
C SER A 247 4.37 15.36 19.96
N PHE A 248 4.20 16.46 19.22
CA PHE A 248 5.23 17.46 18.98
C PHE A 248 4.64 18.86 19.01
N ASN A 249 5.43 19.80 19.50
CA ASN A 249 5.16 21.22 19.40
C ASN A 249 5.97 21.79 18.23
N PHE A 250 5.30 22.43 17.29
CA PHE A 250 5.90 23.22 16.22
C PHE A 250 5.53 24.69 16.41
N ASP A 251 6.55 25.50 16.70
CA ASP A 251 6.45 26.97 16.83
C ASP A 251 5.30 27.44 17.75
N GLY A 252 5.09 26.74 18.86
CA GLY A 252 4.05 27.06 19.85
C GLY A 252 2.70 26.39 19.60
N THR A 253 2.55 25.57 18.56
CA THR A 253 1.34 24.77 18.30
C THR A 253 1.61 23.29 18.53
N ASP A 254 0.78 22.65 19.35
CA ASP A 254 0.89 21.21 19.64
C ASP A 254 0.09 20.37 18.63
N TYR A 255 0.69 19.25 18.23
CA TYR A 255 0.15 18.25 17.32
C TYR A 255 0.39 16.86 17.92
N SER A 256 -0.43 15.88 17.54
CA SER A 256 -0.26 14.47 17.91
C SER A 256 -0.57 13.58 16.72
N LEU A 257 0.19 12.51 16.54
CA LEU A 257 -0.08 11.53 15.50
C LEU A 257 -0.88 10.32 16.04
N PRO A 258 -1.73 9.69 15.21
CA PRO A 258 -2.15 10.19 13.90
C PRO A 258 -3.03 11.44 14.04
N MET A 259 -3.11 12.26 12.99
CA MET A 259 -4.04 13.39 12.92
C MET A 259 -4.55 13.61 11.50
N PRO A 260 -5.76 14.15 11.29
CA PRO A 260 -6.21 14.57 9.97
C PRO A 260 -5.23 15.55 9.32
N ILE A 261 -4.87 15.34 8.06
CA ILE A 261 -4.00 16.31 7.35
C ILE A 261 -4.65 17.70 7.26
N SER A 262 -5.98 17.72 7.20
CA SER A 262 -6.81 18.92 7.22
C SER A 262 -6.47 19.87 8.37
N ASP A 263 -6.02 19.35 9.51
CA ASP A 263 -5.65 20.16 10.68
C ASP A 263 -4.34 20.92 10.46
N LEU A 264 -3.35 20.31 9.78
CA LEU A 264 -2.14 21.03 9.37
C LEU A 264 -2.50 22.11 8.34
N ILE A 265 -3.33 21.79 7.36
CA ILE A 265 -3.76 22.75 6.34
C ILE A 265 -4.51 23.93 6.98
N ALA A 266 -5.38 23.66 7.97
CA ALA A 266 -6.08 24.70 8.73
C ALA A 266 -5.13 25.63 9.51
N ASP A 267 -3.99 25.10 9.99
CA ASP A 267 -2.93 25.86 10.66
C ASP A 267 -1.97 26.58 9.68
N GLY A 268 -2.26 26.53 8.37
CA GLY A 268 -1.55 27.29 7.34
C GLY A 268 -0.37 26.55 6.69
N TRP A 269 -0.24 25.25 6.93
CA TRP A 269 0.65 24.40 6.15
C TRP A 269 0.10 24.28 4.73
N GLN A 270 0.98 24.07 3.75
CA GLN A 270 0.59 23.99 2.34
C GLN A 270 1.20 22.76 1.69
N TYR A 271 0.47 22.14 0.77
CA TYR A 271 1.05 21.13 -0.11
C TYR A 271 2.19 21.74 -0.91
N ASN A 272 3.31 21.03 -1.00
CA ASN A 272 4.41 21.47 -1.86
C ASN A 272 4.08 21.25 -3.35
N ASP A 273 3.26 20.25 -3.67
CA ASP A 273 2.63 20.04 -4.98
C ASP A 273 1.11 20.10 -4.82
N ASP A 274 0.46 21.05 -5.48
CA ASP A 274 -1.00 21.22 -5.43
C ASP A 274 -1.77 19.98 -5.91
N ASN A 275 -1.13 19.07 -6.64
CA ASN A 275 -1.73 17.81 -7.06
C ASN A 275 -1.78 16.77 -5.94
N ASP A 276 -0.98 16.90 -4.87
CA ASP A 276 -0.98 15.96 -3.75
C ASP A 276 -2.36 15.87 -3.11
N ALA A 277 -3.05 17.01 -2.93
CA ALA A 277 -4.40 17.06 -2.37
C ALA A 277 -5.45 16.26 -3.18
N LYS A 278 -5.18 16.04 -4.48
CA LYS A 278 -6.10 15.36 -5.41
C LYS A 278 -5.82 13.87 -5.55
N LYS A 279 -4.70 13.38 -5.01
CA LYS A 279 -4.37 11.95 -5.03
C LYS A 279 -5.49 11.18 -4.34
N GLN A 280 -5.94 10.10 -4.96
CA GLN A 280 -6.84 9.14 -4.35
C GLN A 280 -6.01 8.03 -3.72
N LEU A 281 -6.29 7.73 -2.46
CA LEU A 281 -5.63 6.66 -1.72
C LEU A 281 -6.64 5.53 -1.52
N ALA A 282 -6.27 4.33 -1.95
CA ALA A 282 -6.97 3.09 -1.65
C ALA A 282 -6.95 2.80 -0.14
N THR A 283 -7.73 1.82 0.31
CA THR A 283 -7.77 1.45 1.74
C THR A 283 -6.41 0.99 2.24
N SER A 284 -5.99 1.52 3.39
CA SER A 284 -4.70 1.29 4.02
C SER A 284 -3.49 1.71 3.17
N GLN A 285 -3.69 2.46 2.09
CA GLN A 285 -2.60 3.02 1.31
C GLN A 285 -1.97 4.20 2.05
N ASP A 286 -0.64 4.21 2.06
CA ASP A 286 0.19 5.34 2.50
C ASP A 286 0.74 6.10 1.30
N GLU A 287 0.78 7.42 1.42
CA GLU A 287 1.44 8.30 0.49
C GLU A 287 2.44 9.19 1.22
N TYR A 288 3.63 9.31 0.63
CA TYR A 288 4.66 10.22 1.07
C TYR A 288 4.51 11.56 0.36
N ILE A 289 4.41 12.65 1.12
CA ILE A 289 4.32 14.00 0.56
C ILE A 289 5.21 15.00 1.30
N TYR A 290 5.34 16.17 0.69
CA TYR A 290 6.05 17.31 1.24
C TYR A 290 5.07 18.42 1.60
N LEU A 291 5.12 18.89 2.83
CA LEU A 291 4.37 20.06 3.28
C LEU A 291 5.30 21.25 3.49
N GLN A 292 4.94 22.38 2.90
CA GLN A 292 5.55 23.67 3.20
C GLN A 292 5.03 24.17 4.55
N VAL A 293 5.96 24.65 5.38
CA VAL A 293 5.62 25.15 6.72
C VAL A 293 4.92 26.51 6.65
N PRO A 294 4.09 26.85 7.64
CA PRO A 294 3.41 28.14 7.70
C PRO A 294 4.40 29.33 7.69
N GLY A 295 4.19 30.25 6.75
CA GLY A 295 4.94 31.50 6.65
C GLY A 295 6.29 31.41 5.93
N ASP A 296 6.65 30.27 5.33
CA ASP A 296 7.85 30.15 4.49
C ASP A 296 7.58 30.48 3.02
N THR A 297 8.58 31.08 2.37
CA THR A 297 8.60 31.37 0.93
C THR A 297 9.80 30.72 0.22
N SER A 298 10.64 29.98 0.95
CA SER A 298 11.95 29.51 0.50
C SER A 298 11.99 28.07 -0.03
N ARG A 299 10.82 27.44 -0.23
CA ARG A 299 10.63 26.04 -0.68
C ARG A 299 11.17 24.99 0.29
N ASN A 300 11.37 25.31 1.57
CA ASN A 300 11.65 24.27 2.55
C ASN A 300 10.36 23.52 2.85
N HIS A 301 10.50 22.23 3.11
CA HIS A 301 9.39 21.33 3.35
C HIS A 301 9.71 20.38 4.48
N VAL A 302 8.66 19.91 5.12
CA VAL A 302 8.67 18.79 6.03
C VAL A 302 8.12 17.58 5.29
N THR A 303 8.74 16.44 5.50
CA THR A 303 8.25 15.14 5.04
C THR A 303 7.11 14.70 5.95
N VAL A 304 5.99 14.29 5.36
CA VAL A 304 4.91 13.57 6.08
C VAL A 304 4.48 12.33 5.30
N TYR A 305 3.98 11.34 6.03
CA TYR A 305 3.27 10.20 5.44
C TYR A 305 1.80 10.31 5.81
N VAL A 306 0.95 10.08 4.83
CA VAL A 306 -0.50 10.22 4.93
C VAL A 306 -1.16 8.90 4.59
N LYS A 307 -2.00 8.39 5.49
CA LYS A 307 -2.68 7.11 5.36
C LYS A 307 -4.19 7.28 5.23
N ASN A 308 -4.77 6.46 4.36
CA ASN A 308 -6.21 6.24 4.36
C ASN A 308 -6.59 5.07 5.29
N PHE A 309 -7.21 5.38 6.43
CA PHE A 309 -7.76 4.37 7.34
C PHE A 309 -9.15 3.84 6.91
N SER A 310 -9.83 4.53 5.98
CA SER A 310 -11.16 4.13 5.51
C SER A 310 -11.13 2.91 4.61
N ASN A 311 -12.16 2.08 4.73
CA ASN A 311 -12.46 1.00 3.79
C ASN A 311 -12.88 1.49 2.39
N ASN A 312 -13.15 2.79 2.21
CA ASN A 312 -13.34 3.40 0.90
C ASN A 312 -12.09 4.16 0.48
N ALA A 313 -11.92 4.37 -0.83
CA ALA A 313 -10.90 5.28 -1.32
C ALA A 313 -11.22 6.70 -0.86
N MET A 314 -10.18 7.44 -0.49
CA MET A 314 -10.30 8.82 -0.02
C MET A 314 -9.32 9.72 -0.77
N ALA A 315 -9.73 10.98 -0.97
CA ALA A 315 -8.77 12.01 -1.36
C ALA A 315 -7.75 12.17 -0.24
N LEU A 316 -6.48 12.35 -0.60
CA LEU A 316 -5.39 12.53 0.36
C LEU A 316 -5.69 13.65 1.36
N GLY A 317 -6.38 14.71 0.94
CA GLY A 317 -6.77 15.83 1.81
C GLY A 317 -7.74 15.47 2.95
N ASP A 318 -8.41 14.32 2.85
CA ASP A 318 -9.35 13.81 3.85
C ASP A 318 -8.72 12.69 4.72
N CYS A 319 -7.45 12.37 4.50
CA CYS A 319 -6.71 11.29 5.15
C CYS A 319 -5.91 11.77 6.39
N TYR A 320 -5.18 10.84 7.03
CA TYR A 320 -4.47 11.09 8.29
C TYR A 320 -2.96 11.11 8.11
N VAL A 321 -2.29 12.10 8.68
CA VAL A 321 -0.85 12.08 8.86
C VAL A 321 -0.51 11.04 9.94
N THR A 322 0.27 10.04 9.57
CA THR A 322 0.75 8.97 10.47
C THR A 322 2.23 9.09 10.79
N LYS A 323 2.98 9.89 10.01
CA LYS A 323 4.40 10.15 10.27
C LYS A 323 4.83 11.55 9.88
N VAL A 324 5.74 12.11 10.68
CA VAL A 324 6.43 13.36 10.39
C VAL A 324 7.94 13.19 10.60
N GLU A 325 8.75 13.77 9.71
CA GLU A 325 10.20 13.81 9.84
C GLU A 325 10.67 15.26 9.95
N LEU A 326 11.29 15.60 11.08
CA LEU A 326 11.64 16.98 11.45
C LEU A 326 13.16 17.09 11.61
N ASP A 327 13.82 17.80 10.70
CA ASP A 327 15.27 17.99 10.72
C ASP A 327 15.69 19.40 11.19
N ASP A 328 16.78 19.46 11.96
CA ASP A 328 17.27 20.69 12.58
C ASP A 328 17.75 21.72 11.55
N TYR A 329 18.32 21.26 10.45
CA TYR A 329 18.80 22.11 9.37
C TYR A 329 17.66 22.91 8.73
N THR A 330 16.55 22.26 8.41
CA THR A 330 15.34 22.89 7.89
C THR A 330 14.75 23.84 8.93
N MET A 331 14.57 23.40 10.18
CA MET A 331 14.01 24.25 11.23
C MET A 331 14.87 25.49 11.53
N HIS A 332 16.19 25.36 11.55
CA HIS A 332 17.12 26.47 11.76
C HIS A 332 17.03 27.49 10.62
N LYS A 333 16.94 27.05 9.36
CA LYS A 333 16.75 27.96 8.21
C LYS A 333 15.44 28.73 8.30
N LEU A 334 14.39 28.08 8.80
CA LEU A 334 13.06 28.64 8.95
C LEU A 334 12.93 29.55 10.18
N GLY A 335 13.90 29.50 11.11
CA GLY A 335 13.79 30.17 12.40
C GLY A 335 12.64 29.60 13.25
N LYS A 336 12.29 28.33 13.05
CA LYS A 336 11.21 27.62 13.74
C LYS A 336 11.76 26.74 14.85
N THR A 337 10.96 26.53 15.87
CA THR A 337 11.31 25.67 17.01
C THR A 337 10.46 24.41 17.00
N VAL A 338 11.09 23.27 17.24
CA VAL A 338 10.42 21.98 17.43
C VAL A 338 10.81 21.42 18.79
N THR A 339 9.80 21.02 19.57
CA THR A 339 10.00 20.31 20.83
C THR A 339 9.06 19.13 20.96
N VAL A 340 9.41 18.16 21.79
CA VAL A 340 8.55 17.02 22.16
C VAL A 340 8.58 16.83 23.68
N GLN A 341 7.69 15.98 24.20
CA GLN A 341 7.61 15.68 25.63
C GLN A 341 7.41 16.95 26.46
N ASN A 342 6.40 17.74 26.08
CA ASN A 342 6.04 19.00 26.72
C ASN A 342 7.22 19.99 26.84
N GLY A 343 8.01 20.11 25.77
CA GLY A 343 9.16 21.02 25.71
C GLY A 343 10.45 20.49 26.32
N ALA A 344 10.46 19.29 26.93
CA ALA A 344 11.63 18.75 27.61
C ALA A 344 12.77 18.37 26.65
N ILE A 345 12.43 18.00 25.41
CA ILE A 345 13.39 17.66 24.36
C ILE A 345 13.22 18.66 23.22
N THR A 346 14.31 19.30 22.81
CA THR A 346 14.32 20.36 21.79
C THR A 346 15.26 19.99 20.64
N LEU A 347 14.75 20.03 19.41
CA LEU A 347 15.52 19.78 18.18
C LEU A 347 16.64 20.84 18.03
N GLY A 348 17.83 20.39 17.63
CA GLY A 348 19.03 21.24 17.52
C GLY A 348 19.68 21.63 18.85
N VAL A 349 19.12 21.22 20.00
CA VAL A 349 19.60 21.62 21.34
C VAL A 349 19.88 20.42 22.26
N SER A 350 18.93 19.49 22.37
CA SER A 350 19.03 18.35 23.27
C SER A 350 20.11 17.36 22.83
N LYS A 351 20.65 16.63 23.80
CA LYS A 351 21.59 15.51 23.60
C LYS A 351 20.93 14.18 23.92
N ALA A 352 21.61 13.09 23.59
CA ALA A 352 21.12 11.74 23.86
C ALA A 352 20.84 11.51 25.36
N GLU A 353 21.64 12.11 26.24
CA GLU A 353 21.44 12.00 27.69
C GLU A 353 20.16 12.73 28.16
N ASP A 354 19.79 13.84 27.52
CA ASP A 354 18.57 14.58 27.83
C ASP A 354 17.33 13.76 27.44
N VAL A 355 17.36 13.12 26.27
CA VAL A 355 16.29 12.22 25.81
C VAL A 355 16.11 11.06 26.78
N LYS A 356 17.20 10.40 27.19
CA LYS A 356 17.13 9.30 28.16
C LYS A 356 16.68 9.73 29.55
N ALA A 357 16.98 10.97 29.97
CA ALA A 357 16.51 11.49 31.24
C ALA A 357 14.98 11.66 31.28
N VAL A 358 14.36 11.89 30.12
CA VAL A 358 12.91 12.07 29.97
C VAL A 358 12.21 10.73 29.71
N LEU A 359 12.68 9.97 28.73
CA LEU A 359 12.01 8.76 28.22
C LEU A 359 12.55 7.45 28.79
N GLY A 360 13.66 7.48 29.53
CA GLY A 360 14.36 6.28 29.98
C GLY A 360 15.26 5.67 28.89
N GLU A 361 15.65 4.41 29.08
CA GLU A 361 16.46 3.68 28.10
C GLU A 361 15.67 3.42 26.82
N ALA A 362 16.34 3.53 25.68
CA ALA A 362 15.72 3.29 24.38
C ALA A 362 15.53 1.79 24.12
N ASP A 363 14.48 1.43 23.39
CA ASP A 363 14.22 0.05 22.97
C ASP A 363 15.26 -0.43 21.96
N ASN A 364 15.72 0.49 21.10
CA ASN A 364 16.83 0.26 20.18
C ASN A 364 17.80 1.44 20.16
N GLU A 365 19.08 1.13 20.28
CA GLU A 365 20.17 2.07 20.07
C GLU A 365 21.03 1.64 18.88
N TYR A 366 21.28 2.59 17.99
CA TYR A 366 22.25 2.44 16.91
C TYR A 366 23.39 3.44 17.11
N ASP A 367 24.62 2.93 17.04
CA ASP A 367 25.85 3.73 17.07
C ASP A 367 26.64 3.41 15.80
N GLY A 368 26.59 4.35 14.86
CA GLY A 368 27.16 4.25 13.53
C GLY A 368 28.65 4.59 13.51
N SER A 369 29.35 4.05 12.51
CA SER A 369 30.81 4.16 12.36
C SER A 369 31.33 5.56 12.05
N SER A 370 30.47 6.59 12.01
CA SER A 370 30.84 8.00 11.82
C SER A 370 30.40 8.91 12.97
N GLY A 371 30.04 8.36 14.13
CA GLY A 371 29.53 9.15 15.26
C GLY A 371 28.04 9.51 15.15
N SER A 372 27.36 9.00 14.12
CA SER A 372 25.91 9.04 14.03
C SER A 372 25.31 8.12 15.08
N LYS A 373 24.42 8.64 15.91
CA LYS A 373 23.71 7.85 16.92
C LYS A 373 22.21 7.99 16.72
N SER A 374 21.44 6.94 16.98
CA SER A 374 19.98 7.07 17.11
C SER A 374 19.44 6.30 18.30
N LEU A 375 18.40 6.86 18.91
CA LEU A 375 17.59 6.25 19.96
C LEU A 375 16.17 6.02 19.40
N THR A 376 15.66 4.81 19.47
CA THR A 376 14.28 4.48 19.06
C THR A 376 13.47 4.02 20.27
N TYR A 377 12.27 4.56 20.39
CA TYR A 377 11.27 4.20 21.38
C TYR A 377 10.01 3.72 20.66
N TYR A 378 9.54 2.51 20.94
CA TYR A 378 8.30 1.96 20.37
C TYR A 378 7.11 2.29 21.28
N GLY A 379 5.92 2.45 20.71
CA GLY A 379 4.71 2.82 21.46
C GLY A 379 4.42 1.91 22.65
N GLU A 380 4.60 0.60 22.47
CA GLU A 380 4.41 -0.40 23.53
C GLU A 380 5.71 -0.86 24.20
N HIS A 381 6.86 -0.27 23.84
CA HIS A 381 8.20 -0.70 24.28
C HIS A 381 8.47 -2.20 24.05
N ASP A 382 7.91 -2.75 22.99
CA ASP A 382 8.23 -4.09 22.53
C ASP A 382 8.74 -4.08 21.08
N ASN A 383 9.41 -5.15 20.67
CA ASN A 383 9.97 -5.26 19.32
C ASN A 383 8.89 -5.56 18.25
N TYR A 384 7.61 -5.58 18.61
CA TYR A 384 6.49 -5.84 17.70
C TYR A 384 5.70 -4.58 17.37
N GLY A 385 5.75 -3.54 18.20
CA GLY A 385 5.17 -2.22 17.97
C GLY A 385 5.89 -1.37 16.92
N ILE A 386 6.21 -1.97 15.75
CA ILE A 386 6.84 -1.26 14.62
C ILE A 386 5.91 -0.22 13.99
N ASP A 387 4.60 -0.37 14.17
CA ASP A 387 3.57 0.53 13.63
C ASP A 387 3.55 1.88 14.36
N SER A 388 4.22 2.01 15.50
CA SER A 388 4.34 3.30 16.19
C SER A 388 5.69 3.45 16.88
N SER A 389 6.47 4.45 16.46
CA SER A 389 7.77 4.69 17.04
C SER A 389 8.17 6.16 17.00
N VAL A 390 9.09 6.53 17.89
CA VAL A 390 9.81 7.79 17.82
C VAL A 390 11.29 7.52 17.77
N ARG A 391 11.94 8.11 16.77
CA ARG A 391 13.39 8.00 16.60
C ARG A 391 14.05 9.36 16.66
N PHE A 392 15.04 9.45 17.53
CA PHE A 392 15.90 10.62 17.73
C PHE A 392 17.26 10.35 17.07
N TYR A 393 17.68 11.21 16.15
CA TYR A 393 18.97 11.12 15.47
C TYR A 393 19.94 12.19 15.96
N PHE A 394 21.19 11.80 16.20
CA PHE A 394 22.26 12.67 16.66
C PHE A 394 23.40 12.62 15.66
N GLY A 395 23.84 13.80 15.20
CA GLY A 395 25.00 13.94 14.34
C GLY A 395 26.31 14.10 15.11
N ASP A 396 27.38 14.47 14.40
CA ASP A 396 28.74 14.61 14.94
C ASP A 396 28.86 15.62 16.09
N THR A 397 27.99 16.63 16.11
CA THR A 397 27.92 17.65 17.17
C THR A 397 27.35 17.09 18.48
N LYS A 398 26.82 15.86 18.45
CA LYS A 398 26.08 15.18 19.52
C LYS A 398 24.77 15.87 19.92
N LEU A 399 24.35 16.86 19.15
CA LEU A 399 23.05 17.50 19.29
C LEU A 399 22.03 16.71 18.47
N LEU A 400 20.77 16.77 18.90
CA LEU A 400 19.63 16.19 18.20
C LEU A 400 19.45 16.87 16.85
N THR A 401 19.62 16.13 15.75
CA THR A 401 19.54 16.64 14.37
C THR A 401 18.26 16.25 13.65
N SER A 402 17.59 15.18 14.07
CA SER A 402 16.28 14.81 13.51
C SER A 402 15.41 14.11 14.55
N ILE A 403 14.10 14.36 14.45
CA ILE A 403 13.07 13.60 15.17
C ILE A 403 12.13 13.02 14.10
N ASN A 404 11.98 11.71 14.09
CA ASN A 404 10.99 11.03 13.27
C ASN A 404 9.93 10.47 14.22
N ILE A 405 8.68 10.88 14.04
CA ILE A 405 7.54 10.47 14.86
C ILE A 405 6.60 9.71 13.94
N GLU A 406 6.23 8.50 14.32
CA GLU A 406 5.40 7.59 13.55
C GLU A 406 4.35 6.98 14.49
N ASN A 407 3.08 7.10 14.13
CA ASN A 407 1.97 6.43 14.76
C ASN A 407 0.96 6.04 13.68
N ASP A 408 1.05 4.78 13.25
CA ASP A 408 0.21 4.15 12.24
C ASP A 408 -0.92 3.30 12.86
N VAL A 409 -1.46 3.77 13.97
CA VAL A 409 -2.62 3.15 14.63
C VAL A 409 -3.86 3.94 14.25
N GLU A 410 -4.91 3.26 13.80
CA GLU A 410 -6.21 3.88 13.52
C GLU A 410 -6.72 4.61 14.77
N PRO A 411 -7.18 5.87 14.66
CA PRO A 411 -7.78 6.58 15.79
C PRO A 411 -8.97 5.82 16.37
N GLU A 412 -9.08 5.74 17.71
CA GLU A 412 -10.18 5.02 18.39
C GLU A 412 -11.58 5.55 18.05
N ASP A 413 -11.69 6.81 17.63
CA ASP A 413 -12.91 7.49 17.23
C ASP A 413 -13.14 7.53 15.71
N PHE A 414 -12.28 6.87 14.94
CA PHE A 414 -12.44 6.77 13.49
C PHE A 414 -13.71 5.97 13.16
N VAL A 415 -14.49 6.48 12.21
CA VAL A 415 -15.72 5.85 11.75
C VAL A 415 -15.48 5.26 10.37
N GLN A 416 -15.51 3.94 10.28
CA GLN A 416 -15.38 3.23 9.01
C GLN A 416 -16.54 3.55 8.06
N ALA A 417 -16.22 3.60 6.76
CA ALA A 417 -17.24 3.70 5.73
C ALA A 417 -18.11 2.44 5.69
N GLU A 418 -19.38 2.61 5.34
CA GLU A 418 -20.30 1.48 5.15
C GLU A 418 -19.84 0.58 4.00
N VAL A 419 -20.00 -0.73 4.19
CA VAL A 419 -19.70 -1.74 3.17
C VAL A 419 -20.88 -1.85 2.22
N SER A 420 -20.62 -1.87 0.92
CA SER A 420 -21.67 -1.98 -0.09
C SER A 420 -22.13 -3.43 -0.26
N ASP A 421 -23.45 -3.62 -0.12
CA ASP A 421 -24.15 -4.87 -0.46
C ASP A 421 -24.40 -5.01 -1.98
N GLU A 422 -24.25 -3.93 -2.76
CA GLU A 422 -24.56 -3.92 -4.18
C GLU A 422 -23.50 -4.71 -4.98
N THR A 423 -23.95 -5.58 -5.89
CA THR A 423 -23.07 -6.27 -6.82
C THR A 423 -22.54 -5.28 -7.86
N PRO A 424 -21.21 -5.06 -7.95
CA PRO A 424 -20.64 -4.10 -8.89
C PRO A 424 -20.91 -4.46 -10.36
N ASP A 425 -21.22 -3.44 -11.17
CA ASP A 425 -21.57 -3.61 -12.60
C ASP A 425 -20.47 -4.30 -13.41
N TYR A 426 -19.19 -4.06 -13.08
CA TYR A 426 -18.05 -4.63 -13.81
C TYR A 426 -18.04 -6.17 -13.79
N LEU A 427 -18.63 -6.80 -12.76
CA LEU A 427 -18.72 -8.26 -12.68
C LEU A 427 -19.62 -8.86 -13.79
N SER A 428 -20.53 -8.06 -14.36
CA SER A 428 -21.39 -8.49 -15.46
C SER A 428 -20.64 -8.69 -16.79
N ALA A 429 -19.42 -8.16 -16.90
CA ALA A 429 -18.56 -8.36 -18.07
C ALA A 429 -18.02 -9.80 -18.18
N TYR A 430 -18.10 -10.59 -17.09
CA TYR A 430 -17.63 -11.96 -17.08
C TYR A 430 -18.44 -12.87 -18.02
N VAL A 431 -17.73 -13.60 -18.88
CA VAL A 431 -18.29 -14.63 -19.75
C VAL A 431 -17.78 -16.00 -19.32
N GLU A 432 -18.71 -16.86 -18.90
CA GLU A 432 -18.38 -18.21 -18.46
C GLU A 432 -17.84 -19.07 -19.62
N PRO A 433 -16.67 -19.71 -19.48
CA PRO A 433 -16.11 -20.53 -20.53
C PRO A 433 -16.90 -21.83 -20.69
N LYS A 434 -17.15 -22.25 -21.94
CA LYS A 434 -17.89 -23.49 -22.24
C LYS A 434 -17.04 -24.76 -22.05
N GLU A 435 -15.74 -24.64 -22.26
CA GLU A 435 -14.77 -25.72 -22.19
C GLU A 435 -13.39 -25.15 -21.84
N LEU A 436 -12.46 -26.01 -21.40
CA LEU A 436 -11.10 -25.61 -21.05
C LEU A 436 -10.37 -24.97 -22.23
N GLY A 437 -10.64 -25.45 -23.45
CA GLY A 437 -10.00 -24.99 -24.67
C GLY A 437 -8.60 -25.59 -24.88
N SER A 438 -7.94 -25.18 -25.96
CA SER A 438 -6.61 -25.67 -26.36
C SER A 438 -5.50 -24.64 -26.22
N ASP A 439 -5.83 -23.36 -25.99
CA ASP A 439 -4.84 -22.30 -25.88
C ASP A 439 -4.20 -22.30 -24.47
N PRO A 440 -2.92 -22.69 -24.35
CA PRO A 440 -2.22 -22.79 -23.08
C PRO A 440 -2.07 -21.46 -22.33
N LEU A 441 -2.22 -20.33 -23.02
CA LEU A 441 -2.01 -18.99 -22.44
C LEU A 441 -3.32 -18.22 -22.24
N SER A 442 -4.48 -18.88 -22.39
CA SER A 442 -5.81 -18.26 -22.31
C SER A 442 -6.24 -17.78 -20.92
N GLY A 443 -5.54 -18.19 -19.85
CA GLY A 443 -5.97 -17.96 -18.47
C GLY A 443 -7.15 -18.85 -18.02
N ASN A 444 -7.53 -19.85 -18.83
CA ASN A 444 -8.53 -20.85 -18.42
C ASN A 444 -7.94 -21.87 -17.45
N VAL A 445 -8.74 -22.29 -16.48
CA VAL A 445 -8.43 -23.35 -15.52
C VAL A 445 -9.64 -24.25 -15.32
N GLN A 446 -9.42 -25.56 -15.23
CA GLN A 446 -10.41 -26.51 -14.76
C GLN A 446 -10.11 -26.86 -13.30
N ILE A 447 -11.13 -26.78 -12.45
CA ILE A 447 -11.04 -27.10 -11.02
C ILE A 447 -12.32 -27.82 -10.61
N ASP A 448 -12.18 -29.02 -10.04
CA ASP A 448 -13.30 -29.91 -9.71
C ASP A 448 -14.32 -30.04 -10.86
N LYS A 449 -13.80 -30.32 -12.07
CA LYS A 449 -14.59 -30.50 -13.30
C LYS A 449 -15.38 -29.26 -13.77
N LYS A 450 -15.14 -28.09 -13.18
CA LYS A 450 -15.69 -26.80 -13.61
C LYS A 450 -14.59 -25.97 -14.25
N VAL A 451 -14.93 -25.27 -15.32
CA VAL A 451 -13.96 -24.42 -16.04
C VAL A 451 -14.22 -22.96 -15.67
N TYR A 452 -13.14 -22.23 -15.39
CA TYR A 452 -13.14 -20.81 -15.10
C TYR A 452 -12.15 -20.12 -16.05
N ASN A 453 -12.47 -18.91 -16.48
CA ASN A 453 -11.54 -18.00 -17.15
C ASN A 453 -11.22 -16.89 -16.16
N LEU A 454 -9.95 -16.61 -15.90
CA LEU A 454 -9.58 -15.49 -15.03
C LEU A 454 -9.45 -14.20 -15.87
N PRO A 455 -9.91 -13.04 -15.35
CA PRO A 455 -10.49 -12.86 -14.01
C PRO A 455 -11.95 -13.36 -13.92
N CYS A 456 -12.38 -13.85 -12.76
CA CYS A 456 -13.66 -14.52 -12.55
C CYS A 456 -14.37 -14.00 -11.27
N PRO A 457 -15.66 -13.64 -11.29
CA PRO A 457 -16.37 -13.24 -10.07
C PRO A 457 -16.26 -14.29 -8.96
N MET A 458 -16.01 -13.87 -7.71
CA MET A 458 -15.95 -14.78 -6.56
C MET A 458 -17.24 -15.60 -6.43
N GLN A 459 -18.39 -14.97 -6.67
CA GLN A 459 -19.69 -15.64 -6.65
C GLN A 459 -19.76 -16.88 -7.56
N LYS A 460 -19.01 -16.94 -8.67
CA LYS A 460 -18.99 -18.12 -9.54
C LYS A 460 -18.33 -19.33 -8.89
N PHE A 461 -17.33 -19.13 -8.04
CA PHE A 461 -16.76 -20.20 -7.24
C PHE A 461 -17.78 -20.66 -6.19
N LEU A 462 -18.43 -19.72 -5.50
CA LEU A 462 -19.45 -20.04 -4.49
C LEU A 462 -20.64 -20.82 -5.08
N ASP A 463 -21.13 -20.40 -6.25
CA ASP A 463 -22.20 -21.08 -6.99
C ASP A 463 -21.82 -22.52 -7.39
N ASN A 464 -20.53 -22.77 -7.62
CA ASN A 464 -19.97 -24.08 -7.92
C ASN A 464 -19.61 -24.90 -6.66
N GLY A 465 -20.02 -24.45 -5.47
CA GLY A 465 -19.95 -25.22 -4.22
C GLY A 465 -18.70 -24.97 -3.38
N TRP A 466 -17.86 -24.01 -3.76
CA TRP A 466 -16.76 -23.55 -2.91
C TRP A 466 -17.29 -22.74 -1.72
N SER A 467 -16.58 -22.79 -0.61
CA SER A 467 -16.89 -22.01 0.58
C SER A 467 -15.62 -21.49 1.24
N TYR A 468 -15.67 -20.30 1.82
CA TYR A 468 -14.62 -19.76 2.68
C TYR A 468 -15.11 -19.64 4.11
N ASN A 469 -14.16 -19.61 5.06
CA ASN A 469 -14.41 -19.29 6.45
C ASN A 469 -13.36 -18.29 6.89
N VAL A 470 -13.69 -17.01 6.74
CA VAL A 470 -12.86 -15.87 7.14
C VAL A 470 -13.57 -15.11 8.26
N SER A 471 -12.81 -14.46 9.13
CA SER A 471 -13.37 -13.66 10.22
C SER A 471 -13.98 -12.35 9.75
N ASP A 472 -13.51 -11.85 8.61
CA ASP A 472 -13.98 -10.63 7.94
C ASP A 472 -14.08 -10.94 6.44
N ASP A 473 -15.25 -10.71 5.87
CA ASP A 473 -15.54 -10.89 4.45
C ASP A 473 -15.61 -9.55 3.71
N THR A 474 -15.18 -8.46 4.33
CA THR A 474 -15.05 -7.14 3.70
C THR A 474 -13.73 -7.05 2.95
N LEU A 475 -13.74 -6.44 1.77
CA LEU A 475 -12.55 -6.04 1.05
C LEU A 475 -12.64 -4.55 0.69
N GLY A 476 -11.73 -3.75 1.25
CA GLY A 476 -11.71 -2.30 1.04
C GLY A 476 -11.36 -1.91 -0.39
N ALA A 477 -11.52 -0.63 -0.70
CA ALA A 477 -11.24 -0.07 -2.01
C ALA A 477 -9.79 -0.33 -2.45
N GLY A 478 -9.61 -0.79 -3.69
CA GLY A 478 -8.30 -1.11 -4.27
C GLY A 478 -7.55 -2.26 -3.59
N GLN A 479 -8.14 -2.94 -2.60
CA GLN A 479 -7.48 -4.01 -1.88
C GLN A 479 -7.54 -5.34 -2.63
N ARG A 480 -6.62 -6.21 -2.23
CA ARG A 480 -6.59 -7.61 -2.61
C ARG A 480 -6.35 -8.48 -1.40
N CYS A 481 -6.88 -9.70 -1.43
CA CYS A 481 -6.64 -10.67 -0.37
C CYS A 481 -6.57 -12.09 -0.93
N LEU A 482 -5.78 -12.93 -0.26
CA LEU A 482 -5.70 -14.35 -0.56
C LEU A 482 -6.77 -15.08 0.27
N VAL A 483 -7.83 -15.53 -0.37
CA VAL A 483 -8.97 -16.19 0.26
C VAL A 483 -8.80 -17.71 0.19
N PRO A 484 -8.67 -18.40 1.34
CA PRO A 484 -8.74 -19.86 1.35
C PRO A 484 -10.17 -20.32 1.13
N VAL A 485 -10.37 -21.16 0.11
CA VAL A 485 -11.67 -21.76 -0.19
C VAL A 485 -11.56 -23.28 -0.20
N SER A 486 -12.65 -23.94 0.19
CA SER A 486 -12.72 -25.39 0.31
C SER A 486 -13.96 -25.96 -0.37
N ILE A 487 -13.80 -27.17 -0.89
CA ILE A 487 -14.88 -28.05 -1.34
C ILE A 487 -14.61 -29.47 -0.81
N GLY A 488 -15.51 -29.97 0.04
CA GLY A 488 -15.25 -31.19 0.79
C GLY A 488 -13.98 -31.08 1.64
N ASP A 489 -13.03 -32.00 1.43
CA ASP A 489 -11.72 -32.02 2.12
C ASP A 489 -10.62 -31.27 1.34
N ASP A 490 -10.89 -30.86 0.10
CA ASP A 490 -9.93 -30.16 -0.76
C ASP A 490 -9.97 -28.66 -0.48
N ARG A 491 -8.80 -28.01 -0.54
CA ARG A 491 -8.62 -26.58 -0.30
C ARG A 491 -7.68 -25.97 -1.33
N ILE A 492 -8.05 -24.80 -1.84
CA ILE A 492 -7.23 -23.95 -2.71
C ILE A 492 -7.21 -22.53 -2.14
N TYR A 493 -6.42 -21.65 -2.77
CA TYR A 493 -6.44 -20.23 -2.48
C TYR A 493 -6.82 -19.43 -3.73
N LEU A 494 -7.67 -18.43 -3.55
CA LEU A 494 -8.07 -17.49 -4.60
C LEU A 494 -7.54 -16.11 -4.24
N GLU A 495 -6.90 -15.41 -5.17
CA GLU A 495 -6.59 -13.98 -4.97
C GLU A 495 -7.79 -13.17 -5.46
N ALA A 496 -8.53 -12.60 -4.50
CA ALA A 496 -9.65 -11.71 -4.74
C ALA A 496 -9.18 -10.25 -4.74
N VAL A 497 -9.76 -9.45 -5.62
CA VAL A 497 -9.47 -8.01 -5.79
C VAL A 497 -10.77 -7.23 -5.77
N ASN A 498 -10.76 -6.10 -5.06
CA ASN A 498 -11.78 -5.07 -5.17
C ASN A 498 -11.20 -3.87 -5.94
N PRO A 499 -11.48 -3.73 -7.25
CA PRO A 499 -11.00 -2.59 -8.04
C PRO A 499 -11.83 -1.30 -7.80
N MET A 500 -12.90 -1.36 -7.01
CA MET A 500 -13.78 -0.21 -6.76
C MET A 500 -13.14 0.78 -5.79
N ASP A 501 -13.69 1.99 -5.77
CA ASP A 501 -13.38 3.06 -4.84
C ASP A 501 -14.16 2.96 -3.51
N TYR A 502 -14.94 1.90 -3.31
CA TYR A 502 -15.66 1.60 -2.07
C TYR A 502 -15.53 0.14 -1.65
N ALA A 503 -15.74 -0.12 -0.37
CA ALA A 503 -15.68 -1.45 0.21
C ALA A 503 -16.84 -2.34 -0.24
N VAL A 504 -16.56 -3.62 -0.50
CA VAL A 504 -17.56 -4.64 -0.85
C VAL A 504 -17.34 -5.91 -0.07
N HIS A 505 -18.36 -6.76 0.02
CA HIS A 505 -18.20 -8.13 0.50
C HIS A 505 -17.44 -9.00 -0.50
N LEU A 506 -16.74 -10.04 -0.03
CA LEU A 506 -15.92 -10.94 -0.85
C LEU A 506 -16.73 -11.58 -1.99
N ASN A 507 -18.01 -11.88 -1.79
CA ASN A 507 -18.87 -12.43 -2.85
C ASN A 507 -19.06 -11.46 -4.04
N ASN A 508 -18.93 -10.16 -3.80
CA ASN A 508 -19.01 -9.06 -4.75
C ASN A 508 -17.63 -8.63 -5.29
N THR A 509 -16.59 -9.48 -5.14
CA THR A 509 -15.25 -9.23 -5.68
C THR A 509 -14.96 -10.07 -6.92
N ILE A 510 -13.81 -9.81 -7.55
CA ILE A 510 -13.31 -10.59 -8.68
C ILE A 510 -12.03 -11.34 -8.31
N VAL A 511 -11.92 -12.59 -8.74
CA VAL A 511 -10.76 -13.45 -8.56
C VAL A 511 -9.82 -13.30 -9.74
N VAL A 512 -8.57 -12.93 -9.48
CA VAL A 512 -7.52 -12.75 -10.50
C VAL A 512 -6.46 -13.84 -10.47
N ALA A 513 -6.36 -14.60 -9.37
CA ALA A 513 -5.46 -15.74 -9.30
C ALA A 513 -6.08 -16.95 -8.62
N VAL A 514 -5.67 -18.13 -9.06
CA VAL A 514 -5.96 -19.42 -8.42
C VAL A 514 -4.65 -20.08 -8.07
N GLN A 515 -4.47 -20.45 -6.80
CA GLN A 515 -3.32 -21.17 -6.28
C GLN A 515 -3.73 -22.54 -5.72
N VAL A 516 -3.11 -23.59 -6.21
CA VAL A 516 -3.33 -24.98 -5.78
C VAL A 516 -2.03 -25.54 -5.23
N ASN A 517 -2.04 -25.91 -3.95
CA ASN A 517 -0.94 -26.65 -3.35
C ASN A 517 -1.25 -28.15 -3.41
N VAL A 518 -0.37 -28.90 -4.03
CA VAL A 518 -0.47 -30.35 -4.25
C VAL A 518 0.11 -31.07 -3.05
N TYR A 519 -0.53 -30.89 -1.89
CA TYR A 519 -0.21 -31.74 -0.75
C TYR A 519 -0.66 -33.17 -1.02
N SER A 520 -0.03 -34.15 -0.37
CA SER A 520 -0.41 -35.59 -0.40
C SER A 520 -1.88 -35.94 -0.08
N ARG A 521 -2.71 -34.93 0.21
CA ARG A 521 -4.15 -35.04 0.52
C ARG A 521 -5.07 -34.51 -0.59
N THR A 522 -4.58 -33.68 -1.51
CA THR A 522 -5.41 -33.03 -2.55
C THR A 522 -5.84 -34.07 -3.60
N LYS A 523 -7.16 -34.25 -3.77
CA LYS A 523 -7.75 -35.12 -4.81
C LYS A 523 -8.43 -34.32 -5.92
N LEU A 524 -8.19 -33.01 -5.90
CA LEU A 524 -8.81 -32.05 -6.80
C LEU A 524 -8.46 -32.36 -8.26
N ASP A 525 -9.49 -32.38 -9.10
CA ASP A 525 -9.32 -32.41 -10.55
C ASP A 525 -8.93 -31.01 -11.02
N PHE A 526 -7.62 -30.76 -11.12
CA PHE A 526 -7.08 -29.50 -11.60
C PHE A 526 -6.35 -29.69 -12.93
N GLN A 527 -6.67 -28.86 -13.92
CA GLN A 527 -6.07 -28.91 -15.25
C GLN A 527 -6.02 -27.53 -15.91
N ILE A 528 -4.97 -27.29 -16.72
CA ILE A 528 -4.91 -26.16 -17.64
C ILE A 528 -4.92 -26.62 -19.11
N PRO A 529 -5.23 -25.72 -20.07
CA PRO A 529 -5.14 -26.04 -21.48
C PRO A 529 -3.74 -26.55 -21.84
N GLY A 530 -3.65 -27.44 -22.84
CA GLY A 530 -2.40 -28.15 -23.16
C GLY A 530 -2.14 -29.38 -22.30
N GLY A 531 -3.05 -29.75 -21.40
CA GLY A 531 -3.10 -31.08 -20.77
C GLY A 531 -2.33 -31.22 -19.46
N ILE A 532 -1.71 -30.15 -18.97
CA ILE A 532 -1.00 -30.14 -17.68
C ILE A 532 -2.01 -30.19 -16.53
N ASN A 533 -1.75 -31.06 -15.55
CA ASN A 533 -2.56 -31.28 -14.36
C ASN A 533 -1.66 -31.58 -13.16
N ILE A 534 -2.25 -31.77 -11.97
CA ILE A 534 -1.51 -31.99 -10.71
C ILE A 534 -0.59 -33.22 -10.70
N SER A 535 -0.77 -34.18 -11.60
CA SER A 535 0.10 -35.36 -11.71
C SER A 535 1.20 -35.21 -12.75
N SER A 536 1.25 -34.07 -13.45
CA SER A 536 2.30 -33.78 -14.44
C SER A 536 3.67 -33.66 -13.78
N THR A 537 4.69 -33.98 -14.57
CA THR A 537 6.09 -33.94 -14.15
C THR A 537 6.87 -32.81 -14.85
N ASP A 538 8.09 -32.56 -14.40
CA ASP A 538 9.04 -31.65 -15.05
C ASP A 538 9.22 -31.96 -16.55
N ASP A 539 9.24 -33.25 -16.92
CA ASP A 539 9.34 -33.67 -18.32
C ASP A 539 8.05 -33.38 -19.11
N ASP A 540 6.89 -33.39 -18.46
CA ASP A 540 5.63 -33.02 -19.11
C ASP A 540 5.53 -31.52 -19.32
N ILE A 541 6.00 -30.70 -18.36
CA ILE A 541 6.09 -29.24 -18.51
C ILE A 541 7.01 -28.89 -19.68
N LYS A 542 8.19 -29.51 -19.80
CA LYS A 542 9.09 -29.27 -20.94
C LYS A 542 8.44 -29.61 -22.28
N LYS A 543 7.75 -30.75 -22.37
CA LYS A 543 7.01 -31.13 -23.59
C LYS A 543 5.88 -30.15 -23.88
N PHE A 544 5.20 -29.65 -22.85
CA PHE A 544 4.15 -28.65 -22.99
C PHE A 544 4.72 -27.34 -23.57
N LEU A 545 5.85 -26.86 -23.06
CA LEU A 545 6.53 -25.67 -23.57
C LEU A 545 6.91 -25.86 -25.05
N GLU A 546 7.56 -26.98 -25.38
CA GLU A 546 7.99 -27.30 -26.76
C GLU A 546 6.81 -27.45 -27.73
N SER A 547 5.78 -28.22 -27.35
CA SER A 547 4.65 -28.53 -28.23
C SER A 547 3.80 -27.29 -28.54
N ASN A 548 3.73 -26.37 -27.59
CA ASN A 548 2.98 -25.12 -27.73
C ASN A 548 3.83 -23.94 -28.22
N LYS A 549 5.12 -24.14 -28.47
CA LYS A 549 6.06 -23.10 -28.91
C LYS A 549 6.11 -21.91 -27.95
N ILE A 550 6.07 -22.20 -26.66
CA ILE A 550 6.23 -21.20 -25.60
C ILE A 550 7.73 -21.00 -25.40
N GLU A 551 8.21 -19.83 -25.82
CA GLU A 551 9.64 -19.49 -25.81
C GLU A 551 9.99 -18.53 -24.67
N ASN A 552 9.05 -17.68 -24.25
CA ASN A 552 9.23 -16.74 -23.15
C ASN A 552 8.77 -17.41 -21.85
N TYR A 553 9.73 -17.96 -21.11
CA TYR A 553 9.53 -18.50 -19.77
C TYR A 553 10.83 -18.46 -18.97
N GLU A 554 10.71 -18.54 -17.65
CA GLU A 554 11.84 -18.68 -16.74
C GLU A 554 11.73 -20.00 -15.98
N TYR A 555 12.86 -20.69 -15.78
CA TYR A 555 12.98 -21.76 -14.79
C TYR A 555 14.04 -21.41 -13.77
N LYS A 556 13.62 -21.10 -12.53
CA LYS A 556 14.54 -20.82 -11.42
C LYS A 556 14.89 -22.10 -10.69
N LYS A 557 16.04 -22.69 -11.02
CA LYS A 557 16.50 -23.97 -10.46
C LYS A 557 16.56 -24.02 -8.93
N ASP A 558 16.96 -22.93 -8.28
CA ASP A 558 17.10 -22.90 -6.81
C ASP A 558 15.75 -22.98 -6.09
N TYR A 559 14.68 -22.54 -6.76
CA TYR A 559 13.30 -22.61 -6.28
C TYR A 559 12.47 -23.69 -6.99
N LYS A 560 13.06 -24.36 -7.99
CA LYS A 560 12.41 -25.34 -8.88
C LYS A 560 11.07 -24.84 -9.41
N LYS A 561 11.05 -23.58 -9.83
CA LYS A 561 9.85 -22.87 -10.23
C LYS A 561 9.90 -22.49 -11.69
N TYR A 562 8.86 -22.83 -12.45
CA TYR A 562 8.61 -22.27 -13.77
C TYR A 562 7.73 -21.03 -13.65
N THR A 563 8.03 -20.00 -14.42
CA THR A 563 7.17 -18.82 -14.62
C THR A 563 6.98 -18.61 -16.12
N ILE A 564 5.73 -18.58 -16.57
CA ILE A 564 5.36 -18.44 -17.98
C ILE A 564 4.38 -17.26 -18.10
N PRO A 565 4.76 -16.13 -18.69
CA PRO A 565 3.85 -15.04 -18.97
C PRO A 565 2.74 -15.45 -19.93
N LEU A 566 1.51 -14.96 -19.70
CA LEU A 566 0.40 -15.18 -20.62
C LEU A 566 0.58 -14.42 -21.94
N ASP A 567 1.17 -13.21 -21.92
CA ASP A 567 1.70 -12.57 -23.13
C ASP A 567 3.19 -12.90 -23.30
N GLN A 568 3.54 -13.61 -24.36
CA GLN A 568 4.92 -13.98 -24.66
C GLN A 568 5.83 -12.78 -25.00
N LYS A 569 5.31 -11.56 -25.09
CA LYS A 569 6.08 -10.31 -25.20
C LYS A 569 6.40 -9.66 -23.86
N ASP A 570 5.77 -10.10 -22.77
CA ASP A 570 5.97 -9.50 -21.45
C ASP A 570 7.38 -9.73 -20.91
N SER A 571 7.83 -8.80 -20.07
CA SER A 571 9.06 -8.97 -19.32
C SER A 571 8.87 -10.00 -18.22
N LEU A 572 9.75 -11.02 -18.17
CA LEU A 572 9.75 -12.00 -17.08
C LEU A 572 10.00 -11.38 -15.70
N ASP A 573 10.68 -10.23 -15.65
CA ASP A 573 10.92 -9.50 -14.39
C ASP A 573 9.67 -8.80 -13.85
N ARG A 574 8.65 -8.58 -14.71
CA ARG A 574 7.46 -7.77 -14.42
C ARG A 574 6.23 -8.24 -15.23
N CYS A 575 5.91 -9.54 -15.15
CA CYS A 575 4.68 -10.07 -15.74
C CYS A 575 3.59 -10.14 -14.67
N ASP A 576 2.47 -9.43 -14.89
CA ASP A 576 1.31 -9.47 -14.00
C ASP A 576 0.37 -10.63 -14.33
N ASN A 577 0.45 -11.16 -15.55
CA ASN A 577 -0.36 -12.28 -16.02
C ASN A 577 0.56 -13.47 -16.32
N TYR A 578 0.40 -14.59 -15.60
CA TYR A 578 1.30 -15.73 -15.72
C TYR A 578 0.68 -17.06 -15.31
N ILE A 579 1.40 -18.12 -15.66
CA ILE A 579 1.28 -19.47 -15.10
C ILE A 579 2.58 -19.79 -14.36
N LYS A 580 2.47 -20.31 -13.15
CA LYS A 580 3.60 -20.84 -12.38
C LYS A 580 3.41 -22.30 -12.01
N PHE A 581 4.51 -23.03 -12.06
CA PHE A 581 4.62 -24.40 -11.56
C PHE A 581 5.73 -24.45 -10.52
N ASP A 582 5.41 -24.85 -9.30
CA ASP A 582 6.36 -25.19 -8.26
C ASP A 582 6.60 -26.70 -8.28
N MET A 583 7.88 -27.08 -8.40
CA MET A 583 8.28 -28.49 -8.57
C MET A 583 8.97 -29.03 -7.33
N ASP A 584 8.66 -30.27 -7.02
CA ASP A 584 9.24 -31.00 -5.91
C ASP A 584 10.60 -31.62 -6.26
N ASP A 585 11.28 -32.17 -5.25
CA ASP A 585 12.60 -32.81 -5.41
C ASP A 585 12.60 -34.01 -6.38
N ASP A 586 11.47 -34.70 -6.48
CA ASP A 586 11.28 -35.86 -7.35
C ASP A 586 10.82 -35.50 -8.78
N GLY A 587 10.65 -34.22 -9.07
CA GLY A 587 10.23 -33.72 -10.38
C GLY A 587 8.71 -33.75 -10.60
N THR A 588 7.91 -33.97 -9.56
CA THR A 588 6.45 -33.78 -9.58
C THR A 588 6.07 -32.33 -9.25
N ILE A 589 4.83 -31.94 -9.56
CA ILE A 589 4.30 -30.62 -9.20
C ILE A 589 3.91 -30.60 -7.71
N ASP A 590 4.46 -29.65 -6.94
CA ASP A 590 4.08 -29.34 -5.56
C ASP A 590 3.05 -28.18 -5.51
N GLY A 591 3.09 -27.28 -6.49
CA GLY A 591 2.20 -26.12 -6.52
C GLY A 591 1.92 -25.61 -7.92
N PHE A 592 0.73 -25.03 -8.08
CA PHE A 592 0.29 -24.42 -9.32
C PHE A 592 -0.34 -23.05 -9.04
N GLU A 593 -0.06 -22.08 -9.90
CA GLU A 593 -0.71 -20.77 -9.88
C GLU A 593 -1.02 -20.28 -11.30
N VAL A 594 -2.26 -19.87 -11.56
CA VAL A 594 -2.59 -19.00 -12.72
C VAL A 594 -3.02 -17.67 -12.16
N GLN A 595 -2.40 -16.60 -12.65
CA GLN A 595 -2.81 -15.21 -12.42
C GLN A 595 -3.13 -14.57 -13.76
N ASN A 596 -4.33 -14.00 -13.88
CA ASN A 596 -4.75 -13.22 -15.02
C ASN A 596 -5.72 -12.12 -14.58
N TYR A 597 -5.29 -10.88 -14.71
CA TYR A 597 -6.14 -9.71 -14.55
C TYR A 597 -7.00 -9.45 -15.78
N GLY A 598 -6.63 -9.98 -16.95
CA GLY A 598 -7.40 -9.88 -18.19
C GLY A 598 -7.90 -8.45 -18.46
N TRP A 599 -9.21 -8.32 -18.64
CA TRP A 599 -9.90 -7.06 -18.94
C TRP A 599 -9.90 -6.03 -17.80
N LEU A 600 -9.36 -6.35 -16.61
CA LEU A 600 -9.19 -5.37 -15.52
C LEU A 600 -7.99 -4.44 -15.73
N LEU A 601 -7.02 -4.79 -16.60
CA LEU A 601 -5.86 -3.94 -16.90
C LEU A 601 -6.04 -3.11 -18.18
N GLU A 602 -7.19 -3.21 -18.84
CA GLU A 602 -7.50 -2.43 -20.04
C GLU A 602 -8.10 -1.07 -19.65
N ASP A 603 -7.25 -0.14 -19.18
CA ASP A 603 -7.56 1.29 -19.01
C ASP A 603 -6.70 2.19 -19.92
#